data_AF-A0A443JYN4-F1
#
_entry.id   AF-A0A443JYN4-F1
#
_cell.length_a   1.000
_cell.length_b   1.000
_cell.length_c   1.000
_cell.angle_alpha   90.00
_cell.angle_beta   90.00
_cell.angle_gamma   90.00
#
_symmetry.space_group_name_H-M   'P 1'
#
loop_
_entity.id
_entity.type
_entity.pdbx_description
1 polymer ?
#
loop_
_entity_poly.entity_id
_entity_poly.type
_entity_poly.pdbx_seq_one_letter_code
_entity_poly.pdbx_strand_id
1 'polypeptide(L)'
;MARKPALSKETLVALGAEKLAGLVLDEAMANAGFKRRINAALAGQSGPAAIAKLIDRRLAGLDRARGFIDWDRVRTFRDDLQGLSDSIVKELCPAAPALGFARLLRFIATHERVFNRVDDSSGKMQDVYWQAIEAIGAAAAALSAADAAAVPEAVMAALGDTEHGY
;
A
#
# COMPACT_ATOMS: atom_id res chain seq x y z
N MET A 1 9.33 -40.82 -7.86
CA MET A 1 10.09 -39.64 -7.34
C MET A 1 9.15 -38.82 -6.47
N ALA A 2 9.48 -38.57 -5.20
CA ALA A 2 8.66 -37.74 -4.33
C ALA A 2 8.67 -36.29 -4.84
N ARG A 3 7.49 -35.71 -5.05
CA ARG A 3 7.33 -34.33 -5.54
C ARG A 3 7.90 -33.39 -4.49
N LYS A 4 8.85 -32.54 -4.89
CA LYS A 4 9.42 -31.52 -4.01
C LYS A 4 8.26 -30.68 -3.43
N PRO A 5 8.14 -30.52 -2.10
CA PRO A 5 7.06 -29.72 -1.54
C PRO A 5 7.15 -28.31 -2.13
N ALA A 6 6.05 -27.86 -2.73
CA ALA A 6 5.96 -26.53 -3.33
C ALA A 6 5.95 -25.49 -2.21
N LEU A 7 6.57 -24.33 -2.46
CA LEU A 7 6.50 -23.21 -1.54
C LEU A 7 5.05 -22.73 -1.42
N SER A 8 4.45 -22.96 -0.26
CA SER A 8 3.07 -22.57 0.07
C SER A 8 2.97 -22.05 1.49
N LYS A 9 1.86 -21.38 1.83
CA LYS A 9 1.58 -20.93 3.21
C LYS A 9 1.62 -22.09 4.19
N GLU A 10 1.05 -23.25 3.85
CA GLU A 10 1.06 -24.44 4.71
C GLU A 10 2.49 -24.92 4.99
N THR A 11 3.32 -25.01 3.94
CA THR A 11 4.72 -25.43 4.11
C THR A 11 5.56 -24.43 4.90
N LEU A 12 5.26 -23.13 4.81
CA LEU A 12 5.91 -22.08 5.61
C LEU A 12 5.49 -22.12 7.08
N VAL A 13 4.22 -22.40 7.38
CA VAL A 13 3.75 -22.61 8.76
C VAL A 13 4.41 -23.84 9.38
N ALA A 14 4.55 -24.93 8.61
CA ALA A 14 5.20 -26.15 9.07
C ALA A 14 6.71 -25.98 9.36
N LEU A 15 7.36 -24.93 8.83
CA LEU A 15 8.75 -24.61 9.11
C LEU A 15 9.00 -24.17 10.56
N GLY A 16 7.95 -23.68 11.24
CA GLY A 16 8.01 -23.20 12.62
C GLY A 16 8.38 -21.71 12.73
N ALA A 17 7.86 -21.07 13.77
CA ALA A 17 7.94 -19.61 13.97
C ALA A 17 9.38 -19.11 14.06
N GLU A 18 10.26 -19.79 14.81
CA GLU A 18 11.64 -19.34 15.04
C GLU A 18 12.45 -19.30 13.73
N LYS A 19 12.37 -20.38 12.94
CA LYS A 19 13.11 -20.47 11.68
C LYS A 19 12.56 -19.50 10.64
N LEU A 20 11.24 -19.32 10.59
CA LEU A 20 10.61 -18.35 9.71
C LEU A 20 10.97 -16.91 10.10
N ALA A 21 10.98 -16.58 11.39
CA ALA A 21 11.35 -15.26 11.89
C ALA A 21 12.81 -14.92 11.53
N GLY A 22 13.73 -15.87 11.65
CA GLY A 22 15.12 -15.70 11.21
C GLY A 22 15.24 -15.38 9.72
N LEU A 23 14.59 -16.18 8.86
CA LEU A 23 14.60 -15.96 7.40
C LEU A 23 13.95 -14.63 7.00
N VAL A 24 12.86 -14.26 7.67
CA VAL A 24 12.19 -12.97 7.47
C VAL A 24 13.09 -11.81 7.88
N LEU A 25 13.82 -11.93 8.99
CA LEU A 25 14.75 -10.90 9.44
C LEU A 25 15.92 -10.74 8.46
N ASP A 26 16.50 -11.86 7.98
CA ASP A 26 17.58 -11.85 7.00
C ASP A 26 17.16 -11.14 5.70
N GLU A 27 15.99 -11.49 5.15
CA GLU A 27 15.44 -10.82 3.97
C GLU A 27 15.12 -9.34 4.25
N ALA A 28 14.60 -9.02 5.45
CA ALA A 28 14.32 -7.64 5.82
C ALA A 28 15.61 -6.80 5.96
N MET A 29 16.75 -7.40 6.28
CA MET A 29 18.03 -6.70 6.29
C MET A 29 18.57 -6.43 4.88
N ALA A 30 18.32 -7.34 3.93
CA ALA A 30 18.75 -7.20 2.54
C ALA A 30 17.79 -6.35 1.68
N ASN A 31 16.51 -6.32 2.01
CA ASN A 31 15.45 -5.75 1.18
C ASN A 31 14.66 -4.68 1.93
N ALA A 32 14.94 -3.41 1.63
CA ALA A 32 14.31 -2.27 2.29
C ALA A 32 12.78 -2.22 2.11
N GLY A 33 12.27 -2.67 0.95
CA GLY A 33 10.84 -2.75 0.69
C GLY A 33 10.16 -3.81 1.55
N PHE A 34 10.78 -4.99 1.67
CA PHE A 34 10.30 -6.06 2.56
C PHE A 34 10.38 -5.65 4.03
N LYS A 35 11.47 -4.99 4.47
CA LYS A 35 11.61 -4.44 5.83
C LYS A 35 10.46 -3.52 6.21
N ARG A 36 10.07 -2.62 5.29
CA ARG A 36 8.93 -1.71 5.50
C ARG A 36 7.63 -2.47 5.70
N ARG A 37 7.38 -3.51 4.90
CA ARG A 37 6.18 -4.37 5.03
C ARG A 37 6.15 -5.09 6.39
N ILE A 38 7.26 -5.70 6.80
CA ILE A 38 7.36 -6.36 8.11
C ILE A 38 7.15 -5.37 9.25
N ASN A 39 7.76 -4.19 9.20
CA ASN A 39 7.56 -3.17 10.23
C ASN A 39 6.10 -2.68 10.31
N ALA A 40 5.41 -2.57 9.18
CA ALA A 40 3.98 -2.24 9.16
C ALA A 40 3.13 -3.35 9.80
N ALA A 41 3.38 -4.61 9.44
CA ALA A 41 2.70 -5.77 10.03
C ALA A 41 2.96 -5.89 11.55
N LEU A 42 4.21 -5.68 12.00
CA LEU A 42 4.58 -5.66 13.42
C LEU A 42 3.88 -4.51 14.16
N ALA A 43 3.81 -3.32 13.58
CA ALA A 43 3.08 -2.20 14.16
C ALA A 43 1.58 -2.50 14.33
N GLY A 44 1.02 -3.35 13.46
CA GLY A 44 -0.36 -3.84 13.59
C GLY A 44 -0.64 -4.59 14.88
N GLN A 45 0.38 -5.16 15.53
CA GLN A 45 0.23 -5.75 16.87
C GLN A 45 -0.16 -4.72 17.94
N SER A 46 0.22 -3.45 17.72
CA SER A 46 -0.19 -2.31 18.57
C SER A 46 -1.55 -1.70 18.17
N GLY A 47 -2.22 -2.30 17.19
CA GLY A 47 -3.55 -1.93 16.71
C GLY A 47 -3.55 -1.08 15.43
N PRO A 48 -4.74 -0.90 14.80
CA PRO A 48 -4.86 -0.28 13.47
C PRO A 48 -4.37 1.17 13.41
N ALA A 49 -4.48 1.92 14.51
CA ALA A 49 -4.01 3.31 14.59
C ALA A 49 -2.48 3.44 14.42
N ALA A 50 -1.71 2.45 14.88
CA ALA A 50 -0.26 2.44 14.69
C ALA A 50 0.11 2.24 13.21
N ILE A 51 -0.59 1.33 12.52
CA ILE A 51 -0.45 1.12 11.07
C ILE A 51 -0.79 2.42 10.32
N ALA A 52 -1.92 3.04 10.64
CA ALA A 52 -2.36 4.30 10.04
C ALA A 52 -1.30 5.40 10.20
N LYS A 53 -0.68 5.54 11.38
CA LYS A 53 0.38 6.53 11.62
C LYS A 53 1.62 6.31 10.73
N LEU A 54 2.01 5.06 10.50
CA LEU A 54 3.12 4.74 9.59
C LEU A 54 2.78 5.09 8.14
N ILE A 55 1.56 4.78 7.70
CA ILE A 55 1.04 5.12 6.37
C ILE A 55 0.97 6.65 6.21
N ASP A 56 0.44 7.37 7.19
CA ASP A 56 0.29 8.83 7.16
C ASP A 56 1.64 9.53 7.01
N ARG A 57 2.70 9.01 7.64
CA ARG A 57 4.07 9.51 7.46
C ARG A 57 4.58 9.33 6.02
N ARG A 58 4.27 8.20 5.40
CA ARG A 58 4.68 7.90 4.02
C ARG A 58 3.92 8.77 3.01
N LEU A 59 2.60 8.88 3.17
CA LEU A 59 1.76 9.77 2.37
C LEU A 59 2.22 11.22 2.49
N ALA A 60 2.52 11.70 3.70
CA ALA A 60 3.07 13.04 3.89
C ALA A 60 4.44 13.24 3.22
N GLY A 61 5.23 12.17 3.06
CA GLY A 61 6.47 12.19 2.28
C GLY A 61 6.22 12.37 0.79
N LEU A 62 5.23 11.66 0.23
CA LEU A 62 4.79 11.83 -1.15
C LEU A 62 4.28 13.24 -1.41
N ASP A 63 3.45 13.79 -0.50
CA ASP A 63 2.89 15.13 -0.61
C ASP A 63 3.96 16.23 -0.63
N ARG A 64 5.04 16.06 0.16
CA ARG A 64 6.10 17.07 0.29
C ARG A 64 7.17 17.00 -0.80
N ALA A 65 7.30 15.87 -1.49
CA ALA A 65 8.37 15.67 -2.44
C ALA A 65 8.06 16.38 -3.77
N ARG A 66 9.06 17.14 -4.28
CA ARG A 66 8.91 18.00 -5.46
C ARG A 66 9.85 17.65 -6.62
N GLY A 67 10.96 16.96 -6.35
CA GLY A 67 11.97 16.65 -7.36
C GLY A 67 11.50 15.60 -8.36
N PHE A 68 11.91 15.76 -9.62
CA PHE A 68 11.74 14.76 -10.66
C PHE A 68 12.48 13.47 -10.31
N ILE A 69 11.98 12.34 -10.79
CA ILE A 69 12.47 11.01 -10.49
C ILE A 69 13.20 10.49 -11.72
N ASP A 70 14.52 10.41 -11.60
CA ASP A 70 15.38 9.90 -12.66
C ASP A 70 15.09 8.43 -13.00
N TRP A 71 15.31 8.08 -14.27
CA TRP A 71 14.96 6.78 -14.86
C TRP A 71 15.51 5.58 -14.07
N ASP A 72 16.70 5.71 -13.47
CA ASP A 72 17.36 4.67 -12.66
C ASP A 72 16.64 4.42 -11.33
N ARG A 73 15.86 5.39 -10.84
CA ARG A 73 15.09 5.33 -9.59
C ARG A 73 13.62 5.01 -9.79
N VAL A 74 13.09 5.08 -11.02
CA VAL A 74 11.68 4.84 -11.34
C VAL A 74 11.20 3.49 -10.80
N ARG A 75 11.98 2.42 -11.00
CA ARG A 75 11.63 1.08 -10.51
C ARG A 75 11.49 1.05 -8.99
N THR A 76 12.47 1.59 -8.28
CA THR A 76 12.46 1.63 -6.81
C THR A 76 11.29 2.46 -6.28
N PHE A 77 11.03 3.60 -6.92
CA PHE A 77 9.91 4.45 -6.54
C PHE A 77 8.55 3.76 -6.76
N ARG A 78 8.38 3.06 -7.88
CA ARG A 78 7.20 2.25 -8.17
C ARG A 78 7.00 1.17 -7.11
N ASP A 79 8.05 0.42 -6.80
CA ASP A 79 7.98 -0.65 -5.80
C ASP A 79 7.65 -0.09 -4.40
N ASP A 80 8.10 1.14 -4.11
CA ASP A 80 7.73 1.86 -2.90
C ASP A 80 6.26 2.28 -2.85
N LEU A 81 5.70 2.77 -3.96
CA LEU A 81 4.28 3.08 -4.08
C LEU A 81 3.43 1.82 -3.94
N GLN A 82 3.81 0.73 -4.61
CA GLN A 82 3.13 -0.57 -4.48
C GLN A 82 3.16 -1.04 -3.02
N GLY A 83 4.32 -0.97 -2.36
CA GLY A 83 4.44 -1.33 -0.95
C GLY A 83 3.63 -0.43 -0.01
N LEU A 84 3.33 0.82 -0.39
CA LEU A 84 2.42 1.69 0.36
C LEU A 84 0.97 1.25 0.19
N SER A 85 0.53 1.08 -1.07
CA SER A 85 -0.81 0.59 -1.41
C SER A 85 -1.10 -0.76 -0.74
N ASP A 86 -0.17 -1.71 -0.83
CA ASP A 86 -0.26 -3.01 -0.18
C ASP A 86 -0.42 -2.91 1.34
N SER A 87 0.31 -2.00 2.00
CA SER A 87 0.18 -1.81 3.46
C SER A 87 -1.21 -1.28 3.84
N ILE A 88 -1.80 -0.46 2.98
CA ILE A 88 -3.17 0.05 3.19
C ILE A 88 -4.17 -1.09 2.97
N VAL A 89 -4.12 -1.75 1.81
CA VAL A 89 -5.12 -2.73 1.37
C VAL A 89 -5.05 -4.04 2.17
N LYS A 90 -3.85 -4.54 2.46
CA LYS A 90 -3.67 -5.89 3.04
C LYS A 90 -3.58 -5.87 4.57
N GLU A 91 -3.16 -4.75 5.15
CA GLU A 91 -2.99 -4.64 6.61
C GLU A 91 -4.04 -3.72 7.24
N LEU A 92 -4.19 -2.49 6.76
CA LEU A 92 -5.06 -1.51 7.41
C LEU A 92 -6.56 -1.73 7.10
N CYS A 93 -6.93 -1.98 5.84
CA CYS A 93 -8.33 -2.19 5.46
C CYS A 93 -8.99 -3.35 6.23
N PRO A 94 -8.37 -4.54 6.38
CA PRO A 94 -8.97 -5.63 7.15
C PRO A 94 -9.05 -5.34 8.65
N ALA A 95 -8.10 -4.55 9.19
CA ALA A 95 -8.03 -4.26 10.62
C ALA A 95 -8.94 -3.09 11.05
N ALA A 96 -9.14 -2.10 10.17
CA ALA A 96 -10.00 -0.94 10.39
C ALA A 96 -10.48 -0.36 9.04
N PRO A 97 -11.63 -0.81 8.51
CA PRO A 97 -12.11 -0.44 7.18
C PRO A 97 -12.19 1.06 6.92
N ALA A 98 -12.76 1.84 7.86
CA ALA A 98 -12.87 3.30 7.72
C ALA A 98 -11.51 4.01 7.65
N LEU A 99 -10.54 3.57 8.47
CA LEU A 99 -9.18 4.11 8.41
C LEU A 99 -8.49 3.73 7.10
N GLY A 100 -8.64 2.47 6.67
CA GLY A 100 -8.08 1.96 5.43
C GLY A 100 -8.60 2.69 4.20
N PHE A 101 -9.93 2.81 4.07
CA PHE A 101 -10.59 3.54 2.98
C PHE A 101 -10.06 4.98 2.88
N ALA A 102 -10.05 5.72 3.98
CA ALA A 102 -9.61 7.12 3.97
C ALA A 102 -8.14 7.28 3.50
N ARG A 103 -7.25 6.34 3.88
CA ARG A 103 -5.84 6.39 3.45
C ARG A 103 -5.65 5.90 2.02
N LEU A 104 -6.45 4.95 1.55
CA LEU A 104 -6.43 4.49 0.17
C LEU A 104 -6.91 5.61 -0.77
N LEU A 105 -7.98 6.29 -0.41
CA LEU A 105 -8.47 7.46 -1.15
C LEU A 105 -7.41 8.56 -1.19
N ARG A 106 -6.77 8.86 -0.05
CA ARG A 106 -5.67 9.83 0.00
C ARG A 106 -4.48 9.39 -0.86
N PHE A 107 -4.14 8.11 -0.90
CA PHE A 107 -3.11 7.58 -1.79
C PHE A 107 -3.47 7.81 -3.26
N ILE A 108 -4.69 7.49 -3.68
CA ILE A 108 -5.17 7.71 -5.06
C ILE A 108 -5.12 9.20 -5.42
N ALA A 109 -5.51 10.08 -4.50
CA ALA A 109 -5.44 11.53 -4.68
C ALA A 109 -4.00 12.09 -4.81
N THR A 110 -2.96 11.27 -4.66
CA THR A 110 -1.57 11.70 -4.93
C THR A 110 -1.16 11.61 -6.41
N HIS A 111 -2.01 11.04 -7.28
CA HIS A 111 -1.65 10.68 -8.67
C HIS A 111 -1.04 11.85 -9.46
N GLU A 112 -1.65 13.03 -9.44
CA GLU A 112 -1.18 14.20 -10.21
C GLU A 112 0.25 14.58 -9.79
N ARG A 113 0.49 14.69 -8.47
CA ARG A 113 1.82 15.04 -7.94
C ARG A 113 2.86 13.98 -8.29
N VAL A 114 2.45 12.72 -8.34
CA VAL A 114 3.35 11.62 -8.68
C VAL A 114 3.68 11.62 -10.17
N PHE A 115 2.68 11.68 -11.05
CA PHE A 115 2.89 11.66 -12.50
C PHE A 115 3.60 12.91 -13.01
N ASN A 116 3.41 14.08 -12.41
CA ASN A 116 4.17 15.28 -12.73
C ASN A 116 5.66 15.19 -12.39
N ARG A 117 6.08 14.15 -11.65
CA ARG A 117 7.46 13.98 -11.18
C ARG A 117 8.16 12.78 -11.80
N VAL A 118 7.51 12.04 -12.70
CA VAL A 118 8.10 10.84 -13.31
C VAL A 118 7.63 10.67 -14.74
N ASP A 119 8.54 10.26 -15.62
CA ASP A 119 8.15 9.73 -16.93
C ASP A 119 7.58 8.32 -16.74
N ASP A 120 6.25 8.20 -16.83
CA ASP A 120 5.54 6.92 -16.82
C ASP A 120 5.03 6.52 -18.21
N SER A 121 5.79 6.81 -19.28
CA SER A 121 5.48 6.30 -20.62
C SER A 121 5.32 4.77 -20.70
N SER A 122 5.84 4.03 -19.72
CA SER A 122 5.65 2.58 -19.60
C SER A 122 4.32 2.14 -18.97
N GLY A 123 3.56 3.06 -18.36
CA GLY A 123 2.30 2.80 -17.65
C GLY A 123 2.46 2.07 -16.30
N LYS A 124 3.69 1.82 -15.85
CA LYS A 124 3.95 1.00 -14.65
C LYS A 124 3.63 1.72 -13.35
N MET A 125 3.66 3.05 -13.32
CA MET A 125 3.16 3.80 -12.16
C MET A 125 1.64 3.82 -12.20
N GLN A 126 1.05 4.05 -13.37
CA GLN A 126 -0.40 3.99 -13.57
C GLN A 126 -1.00 2.67 -13.09
N ASP A 127 -0.36 1.53 -13.36
CA ASP A 127 -0.80 0.21 -12.88
C ASP A 127 -0.97 0.14 -11.35
N VAL A 128 -0.09 0.82 -10.59
CA VAL A 128 -0.17 0.86 -9.11
C VAL A 128 -1.41 1.62 -8.65
N TYR A 129 -1.71 2.75 -9.31
CA TYR A 129 -2.90 3.55 -9.01
C TYR A 129 -4.18 2.82 -9.44
N TRP A 130 -4.16 2.15 -10.59
CA TRP A 130 -5.29 1.35 -11.06
C TRP A 130 -5.66 0.26 -10.06
N GLN A 131 -4.67 -0.50 -9.57
CA GLN A 131 -4.91 -1.51 -8.53
C GLN A 131 -5.45 -0.90 -7.22
N ALA A 132 -4.99 0.30 -6.85
CA ALA A 132 -5.51 1.00 -5.67
C ALA A 132 -6.98 1.44 -5.87
N ILE A 133 -7.34 1.90 -7.07
CA ILE A 133 -8.71 2.25 -7.45
C ILE A 133 -9.61 1.00 -7.43
N GLU A 134 -9.18 -0.12 -8.00
CA GLU A 134 -9.94 -1.38 -7.91
C GLU A 134 -10.14 -1.80 -6.45
N ALA A 135 -9.10 -1.70 -5.62
CA ALA A 135 -9.17 -2.05 -4.21
C ALA A 135 -10.08 -1.12 -3.38
N ILE A 136 -10.30 0.14 -3.80
CA ILE A 136 -11.12 1.08 -3.04
C ILE A 136 -12.59 0.66 -3.01
N GLY A 137 -13.08 -0.01 -4.06
CA GLY A 137 -14.44 -0.56 -4.09
C GLY A 137 -14.64 -1.63 -3.01
N ALA A 138 -13.68 -2.54 -2.87
CA ALA A 138 -13.70 -3.54 -1.80
C ALA A 138 -13.57 -2.92 -0.41
N ALA A 139 -12.71 -1.89 -0.26
CA ALA A 139 -12.57 -1.17 1.01
C ALA A 139 -13.87 -0.43 1.39
N ALA A 140 -14.55 0.19 0.43
CA ALA A 140 -15.83 0.87 0.64
C ALA A 140 -16.95 -0.11 1.02
N ALA A 141 -16.99 -1.30 0.39
CA ALA A 141 -17.97 -2.34 0.70
C ALA A 141 -17.83 -2.91 2.13
N ALA A 142 -16.65 -2.78 2.75
CA ALA A 142 -16.39 -3.21 4.12
C ALA A 142 -16.74 -2.17 5.19
N LEU A 143 -17.21 -0.98 4.79
CA LEU A 143 -17.57 0.10 5.71
C LEU A 143 -18.90 -0.17 6.44
N SER A 144 -19.05 0.46 7.60
CA SER A 144 -20.37 0.55 8.24
C SER A 144 -21.32 1.39 7.38
N ALA A 145 -22.63 1.22 7.55
CA ALA A 145 -23.60 2.04 6.82
C ALA A 145 -23.42 3.55 7.08
N ALA A 146 -23.02 3.93 8.30
CA ALA A 146 -22.74 5.31 8.67
C ALA A 146 -21.51 5.87 7.93
N ASP A 147 -20.42 5.09 7.87
CA ASP A 147 -19.20 5.51 7.17
C ASP A 147 -19.40 5.51 5.64
N ALA A 148 -20.15 4.53 5.11
CA ALA A 148 -20.47 4.42 3.70
C ALA A 148 -21.27 5.63 3.18
N ALA A 149 -22.12 6.23 4.01
CA ALA A 149 -22.88 7.41 3.65
C ALA A 149 -21.99 8.64 3.34
N ALA A 150 -20.79 8.71 3.92
CA ALA A 150 -19.83 9.79 3.68
C ALA A 150 -18.92 9.57 2.46
N VAL A 151 -18.94 8.38 1.85
CA VAL A 151 -18.05 8.02 0.73
C VAL A 151 -18.18 8.98 -0.47
N PRO A 152 -19.39 9.32 -0.97
CA PRO A 152 -19.51 10.19 -2.14
C PRO A 152 -18.86 11.56 -1.90
N GLU A 153 -19.11 12.18 -0.74
CA GLU A 153 -18.55 13.48 -0.40
C GLU A 153 -17.02 13.41 -0.21
N ALA A 154 -16.52 12.34 0.42
CA ALA A 154 -15.08 12.12 0.57
C ALA A 154 -14.38 11.99 -0.79
N VAL A 155 -14.97 11.23 -1.73
CA VAL A 155 -14.43 11.06 -3.09
C VAL A 155 -14.45 12.38 -3.85
N MET A 156 -15.58 13.10 -3.83
CA MET A 156 -15.68 14.41 -4.48
C MET A 156 -14.69 15.42 -3.91
N ALA A 157 -14.50 15.47 -2.59
CA ALA A 157 -13.52 16.36 -1.96
C ALA A 157 -12.07 16.00 -2.32
N ALA A 158 -11.78 14.71 -2.55
CA ALA A 158 -10.43 14.24 -2.84
C ALA A 158 -10.07 14.28 -4.33
N LEU A 159 -11.05 14.07 -5.21
CA LEU A 159 -10.85 13.82 -6.66
C LEU A 159 -11.77 14.65 -7.57
N GLY A 160 -12.69 15.46 -7.04
CA GLY A 160 -13.72 16.14 -7.84
C GLY A 160 -13.21 17.19 -8.83
N ASP A 161 -12.03 17.79 -8.56
CA ASP A 161 -11.41 18.82 -9.39
C ASP A 161 -10.25 18.28 -10.24
N THR A 162 -10.04 16.96 -10.31
CA THR A 162 -8.86 16.40 -10.98
C THR A 162 -9.09 16.30 -12.48
N GLU A 163 -8.28 17.02 -13.28
CA GLU A 163 -8.34 16.99 -14.75
C GLU A 163 -7.76 15.70 -15.36
N HIS A 164 -7.05 14.91 -14.55
CA HIS A 164 -6.56 13.61 -14.95
C HIS A 164 -7.70 12.59 -14.81
N GLY A 165 -8.26 12.17 -15.95
CA GLY A 165 -9.33 11.18 -15.99
C GLY A 165 -8.90 9.86 -15.36
N TYR A 166 -9.42 9.58 -14.16
CA TYR A 166 -9.37 8.30 -13.48
C TYR A 166 -10.78 7.94 -13.00
#